data_AF-A0A420HQT6-F1
#
_entry.id   AF-A0A420HQT6-F1
#
_cell.length_a   1.000
_cell.length_b   1.000
_cell.length_c   1.000
_cell.angle_alpha   90.00
_cell.angle_beta   90.00
_cell.angle_gamma   90.00
#
_symmetry.space_group_name_H-M   'P 1'
#
loop_
_entity.id
_entity.type
_entity.pdbx_description
1 polymer ?
#
loop_
_entity_poly.entity_id
_entity_poly.type
_entity_poly.pdbx_seq_one_letter_code
_entity_poly.pdbx_strand_id
1 'polypeptide(L)'
;MAVTNAVSWRTEGIKYRKNEVFLDVIESVNLLANASGAILNSEIIGSIKMRVYLSVIERHAHSRVEIMVKAKSQFKRRSTANNVEIIIPVPADADSPRFKTSIGSVRYTPEVNSAVWTIKSFPGGKEFLMRAHFGLPSVTSEEIEGRPPIHVKFEIPYFTTSGIQVRYLKIIEKSGYQALPWVRYITQNGDYQLRTN
;
A
#
# COMPACT_ATOMS: atom_id res chain seq x y z
N MET A 1 -1.11 -50.33 23.27
CA MET A 1 -1.15 -50.11 21.82
C MET A 1 -1.17 -48.61 21.57
N ALA A 2 -0.12 -48.04 20.99
CA ALA A 2 -0.07 -46.62 20.67
C ALA A 2 -0.75 -46.40 19.31
N VAL A 3 -1.86 -45.66 19.29
CA VAL A 3 -2.53 -45.25 18.06
C VAL A 3 -1.77 -44.04 17.52
N THR A 4 -0.81 -44.27 16.63
CA THR A 4 -0.15 -43.21 15.87
C THR A 4 -1.11 -42.77 14.77
N ASN A 5 -2.00 -41.82 15.06
CA ASN A 5 -2.83 -41.26 14.00
C ASN A 5 -1.91 -40.46 13.06
N ALA A 6 -1.85 -40.82 11.78
CA ALA A 6 -0.92 -40.24 10.79
C ALA A 6 -1.21 -38.75 10.48
N VAL A 7 -2.36 -38.24 10.91
CA VAL A 7 -2.80 -36.85 10.73
C VAL A 7 -2.86 -36.18 12.09
N SER A 8 -1.82 -35.39 12.42
CA SER A 8 -1.66 -34.75 13.73
C SER A 8 -2.40 -33.42 13.89
N TRP A 9 -2.87 -32.82 12.79
CA TRP A 9 -3.44 -31.47 12.77
C TRP A 9 -4.98 -31.42 12.75
N ARG A 10 -5.65 -32.57 12.70
CA ARG A 10 -7.12 -32.66 12.64
C ARG A 10 -7.66 -33.74 13.57
N THR A 11 -8.47 -33.33 14.53
CA THR A 11 -9.21 -34.25 15.41
C THR A 11 -10.32 -34.96 14.65
N GLU A 12 -10.51 -36.25 14.92
CA GLU A 12 -11.62 -37.03 14.36
C GLU A 12 -12.97 -36.62 14.98
N GLY A 13 -14.06 -36.91 14.27
CA GLY A 13 -15.42 -36.71 14.78
C GLY A 13 -15.96 -35.27 14.76
N ILE A 14 -15.18 -34.29 14.27
CA ILE A 14 -15.64 -32.91 14.10
C ILE A 14 -16.84 -32.86 13.13
N LYS A 15 -17.94 -32.27 13.57
CA LYS A 15 -19.14 -32.05 12.77
C LYS A 15 -19.65 -30.63 12.99
N TYR A 16 -20.05 -29.97 11.91
CA TYR A 16 -20.72 -28.68 11.95
C TYR A 16 -22.14 -28.78 11.42
N ARG A 17 -23.03 -27.93 11.93
CA ARG A 17 -24.41 -27.79 11.41
C ARG A 17 -24.42 -27.22 9.99
N LYS A 18 -23.45 -26.34 9.69
CA LYS A 18 -23.19 -25.78 8.37
C LYS A 18 -21.69 -25.89 8.09
N ASN A 19 -21.33 -26.41 6.92
CA ASN A 19 -19.94 -26.51 6.49
C ASN A 19 -19.68 -25.42 5.46
N GLU A 20 -18.81 -24.47 5.80
CA GLU A 20 -18.44 -23.35 4.96
C GLU A 20 -16.91 -23.31 4.86
N VAL A 21 -16.41 -22.98 3.67
CA VAL A 21 -14.98 -22.83 3.43
C VAL A 21 -14.74 -21.43 2.89
N PHE A 22 -13.86 -20.68 3.53
CA PHE A 22 -13.48 -19.34 3.10
C PHE A 22 -12.06 -19.38 2.55
N LEU A 23 -11.88 -18.83 1.34
CA LEU A 23 -10.60 -18.76 0.66
C LEU A 23 -10.24 -17.30 0.38
N ASP A 24 -9.11 -16.87 0.91
CA ASP A 24 -8.56 -15.53 0.70
C ASP A 24 -7.41 -15.60 -0.30
N VAL A 25 -7.58 -14.96 -1.45
CA VAL A 25 -6.52 -14.80 -2.45
C VAL A 25 -5.90 -13.41 -2.28
N ILE A 26 -4.71 -13.36 -1.70
CA ILE A 26 -4.01 -12.11 -1.35
C ILE A 26 -2.79 -11.93 -2.26
N GLU A 27 -2.70 -10.78 -2.92
CA GLU A 27 -1.55 -10.38 -3.73
C GLU A 27 -0.84 -9.17 -3.13
N SER A 28 0.50 -9.21 -3.08
CA SER A 28 1.34 -8.14 -2.49
C SER A 28 2.26 -7.51 -3.53
N VAL A 29 1.93 -6.31 -4.01
CA VAL A 29 2.68 -5.67 -5.11
C VAL A 29 3.98 -5.03 -4.60
N ASN A 30 5.12 -5.58 -5.00
CA ASN A 30 6.43 -4.95 -4.84
C ASN A 30 6.71 -4.03 -6.04
N LEU A 31 7.14 -2.79 -5.78
CA LEU A 31 7.53 -1.84 -6.80
C LEU A 31 8.65 -0.94 -6.28
N LEU A 32 9.73 -0.84 -7.06
CA LEU A 32 10.76 0.16 -6.87
C LEU A 32 10.80 1.08 -8.09
N ALA A 33 10.56 2.37 -7.89
CA ALA A 33 10.71 3.39 -8.92
C ALA A 33 11.85 4.37 -8.59
N ASN A 34 12.53 4.86 -9.61
CA ASN A 34 13.47 5.97 -9.48
C ASN A 34 12.74 7.31 -9.42
N ALA A 35 13.50 8.38 -9.17
CA ALA A 35 12.95 9.73 -9.01
C ALA A 35 12.39 10.36 -10.30
N SER A 36 12.74 9.82 -11.48
CA SER A 36 12.08 10.19 -12.75
C SER A 36 10.71 9.50 -12.93
N GLY A 37 10.36 8.59 -12.02
CA GLY A 37 9.15 7.76 -12.11
C GLY A 37 9.31 6.53 -13.01
N ALA A 38 10.53 6.18 -13.41
CA ALA A 38 10.82 4.95 -14.14
C ALA A 38 10.89 3.76 -13.17
N ILE A 39 10.30 2.63 -13.56
CA ILE A 39 10.23 1.42 -12.75
C ILE A 39 11.57 0.69 -12.86
N LEU A 40 12.21 0.43 -11.71
CA LEU A 40 13.46 -0.31 -11.59
C LEU A 40 13.22 -1.80 -11.31
N ASN A 41 12.25 -2.13 -10.46
CA ASN A 41 11.82 -3.51 -10.19
C ASN A 41 10.30 -3.58 -9.95
N SER A 42 9.66 -4.66 -10.38
CA SER A 42 8.25 -4.96 -10.11
C SER A 42 8.00 -6.48 -10.20
N GLU A 43 7.54 -7.08 -9.10
CA GLU A 43 7.51 -8.55 -8.94
C GLU A 43 6.12 -9.18 -8.89
N ILE A 44 5.05 -8.42 -9.14
CA ILE A 44 3.73 -9.01 -9.42
C ILE A 44 3.34 -8.64 -10.85
N ILE A 45 3.14 -9.66 -11.70
CA ILE A 45 2.79 -9.47 -13.12
C ILE A 45 1.33 -9.04 -13.24
N GLY A 46 1.13 -7.77 -12.96
CA GLY A 46 0.03 -6.90 -13.32
C GLY A 46 0.39 -5.52 -12.79
N SER A 47 -0.02 -4.45 -13.46
CA SER A 47 0.51 -3.14 -13.10
C SER A 47 -0.52 -2.31 -12.32
N ILE A 48 -0.38 -2.24 -11.00
CA ILE A 48 -0.90 -1.11 -10.21
C ILE A 48 0.22 -0.09 -10.16
N LYS A 49 0.15 0.91 -11.03
CA LYS A 49 1.12 2.00 -11.07
C LYS A 49 0.53 3.21 -10.34
N MET A 50 0.95 3.45 -9.12
CA MET A 50 0.75 4.76 -8.51
C MET A 50 1.94 5.64 -8.86
N ARG A 51 1.71 6.65 -9.72
CA ARG A 51 2.73 7.64 -10.03
C ARG A 51 2.61 8.77 -9.02
N VAL A 52 3.64 8.95 -8.22
CA VAL A 52 3.80 10.10 -7.33
C VAL A 52 4.78 11.05 -8.00
N TYR A 53 4.28 12.18 -8.52
CA TYR A 53 5.16 13.23 -9.01
C TYR A 53 5.45 14.18 -7.84
N LEU A 54 6.68 14.18 -7.36
CA LEU A 54 7.23 15.21 -6.48
C LEU A 54 7.72 16.33 -7.38
N SER A 55 6.95 17.40 -7.51
CA SER A 55 7.32 18.41 -8.50
C SER A 55 8.44 19.34 -8.04
N VAL A 56 8.65 19.56 -6.74
CA VAL A 56 9.60 20.58 -6.28
C VAL A 56 9.95 20.33 -4.80
N ILE A 57 11.25 20.25 -4.44
CA ILE A 57 11.77 20.65 -3.12
C ILE A 57 12.58 21.92 -3.39
N GLU A 58 11.89 23.07 -3.42
CA GLU A 58 12.55 24.36 -3.58
C GLU A 58 12.98 24.81 -2.19
N ARG A 59 14.28 24.72 -1.90
CA ARG A 59 14.87 25.42 -0.77
C ARG A 59 14.91 26.90 -1.14
N HIS A 60 13.85 27.63 -0.81
CA HIS A 60 13.95 29.09 -0.83
C HIS A 60 15.00 29.50 0.20
N ALA A 61 15.93 30.35 -0.21
CA ALA A 61 17.04 30.85 0.59
C ALA A 61 16.63 31.06 2.07
N HIS A 62 17.00 30.08 2.90
CA HIS A 62 17.00 30.11 4.36
C HIS A 62 15.70 30.08 5.17
N SER A 63 14.58 29.49 4.71
CA SER A 63 13.49 29.29 5.71
C SER A 63 12.41 28.26 5.44
N ARG A 64 12.25 27.74 4.21
CA ARG A 64 11.07 26.92 3.89
C ARG A 64 11.35 25.83 2.88
N VAL A 65 10.66 24.71 3.06
CA VAL A 65 10.56 23.61 2.10
C VAL A 65 9.10 23.48 1.70
N GLU A 66 8.83 23.57 0.40
CA GLU A 66 7.54 23.18 -0.17
C GLU A 66 7.68 21.81 -0.82
N ILE A 67 6.73 20.91 -0.55
CA ILE A 67 6.64 19.58 -1.14
C ILE A 67 5.28 19.45 -1.80
N MET A 68 5.26 19.23 -3.11
CA MET A 68 4.03 18.96 -3.85
C MET A 68 4.02 17.51 -4.32
N VAL A 69 3.01 16.77 -3.86
CA VAL A 69 2.82 15.34 -4.09
C VAL A 69 1.57 15.15 -4.95
N LYS A 70 1.75 14.61 -6.14
CA LYS A 70 0.65 14.28 -7.04
C LYS A 70 0.51 12.77 -7.16
N ALA A 71 -0.55 12.20 -6.60
CA ALA A 71 -0.81 10.76 -6.66
C ALA A 71 -1.84 10.44 -7.75
N LYS A 72 -1.51 9.51 -8.64
CA LYS A 72 -2.39 9.04 -9.72
C LYS A 72 -2.60 7.53 -9.64
N SER A 73 -3.86 7.08 -9.54
CA SER A 73 -4.21 5.66 -9.55
C SER A 73 -4.27 5.11 -10.98
N GLN A 74 -3.39 4.17 -11.33
CA GLN A 74 -3.41 3.49 -12.64
C GLN A 74 -3.87 2.04 -12.51
N PHE A 75 -5.13 1.86 -12.15
CA PHE A 75 -5.84 0.57 -12.17
C PHE A 75 -7.27 0.77 -12.71
N LYS A 76 -8.02 -0.32 -12.87
CA LYS A 76 -9.37 -0.27 -13.46
C LYS A 76 -10.26 0.71 -12.71
N ARG A 77 -10.98 1.58 -13.44
CA ARG A 77 -11.84 2.64 -12.86
C ARG A 77 -12.94 2.11 -11.93
N ARG A 78 -13.37 0.86 -12.13
CA ARG A 78 -14.37 0.18 -11.30
C ARG A 78 -13.82 -0.30 -9.94
N SER A 79 -12.50 -0.33 -9.80
CA SER A 79 -11.83 -0.73 -8.56
C SER A 79 -11.44 0.52 -7.79
N THR A 80 -11.32 0.36 -6.47
CA THR A 80 -11.03 1.44 -5.54
C THR A 80 -10.01 0.94 -4.54
N ALA A 81 -8.93 1.71 -4.36
CA ALA A 81 -8.00 1.46 -3.27
C ALA A 81 -8.53 2.09 -1.99
N ASN A 82 -8.54 1.31 -0.91
CA ASN A 82 -8.96 1.70 0.41
C ASN A 82 -7.76 2.00 1.28
N ASN A 83 -7.95 2.93 2.22
CA ASN A 83 -6.99 3.28 3.26
C ASN A 83 -5.57 3.50 2.71
N VAL A 84 -5.48 4.26 1.62
CA VAL A 84 -4.19 4.56 0.99
C VAL A 84 -3.41 5.49 1.91
N GLU A 85 -2.18 5.12 2.25
CA GLU A 85 -1.24 5.93 3.00
C GLU A 85 -0.01 6.20 2.15
N ILE A 86 0.29 7.47 1.92
CA ILE A 86 1.50 7.90 1.21
C ILE A 86 2.40 8.53 2.27
N ILE A 87 3.52 7.87 2.54
CA ILE A 87 4.48 8.26 3.57
C ILE A 87 5.61 8.99 2.86
N ILE A 88 5.63 10.30 3.01
CA ILE A 88 6.62 11.18 2.39
C ILE A 88 7.66 11.57 3.45
N PRO A 89 8.92 11.17 3.29
CA PRO A 89 9.96 11.65 4.18
C PRO A 89 10.16 13.15 4.06
N VAL A 90 10.44 13.80 5.18
CA VAL A 90 10.72 15.22 5.27
C VAL A 90 12.03 15.43 6.03
N PRO A 91 12.70 16.59 5.87
CA PRO A 91 13.93 16.88 6.61
C PRO A 91 13.74 16.76 8.13
N ALA A 92 14.74 16.25 8.85
CA ALA A 92 14.69 16.11 10.32
C ALA A 92 14.58 17.45 11.06
N ASP A 93 15.05 18.52 10.42
CA ASP A 93 14.98 19.90 10.92
C ASP A 93 13.68 20.62 10.51
N ALA A 94 12.76 19.93 9.83
CA ALA A 94 11.51 20.52 9.39
C ALA A 94 10.60 20.90 10.56
N ASP A 95 10.20 22.16 10.61
CA ASP A 95 9.26 22.70 11.58
C ASP A 95 7.98 23.24 10.91
N SER A 96 7.04 23.73 11.73
CA SER A 96 5.88 24.51 11.27
C SER A 96 5.09 23.89 10.09
N PRO A 97 4.66 22.62 10.18
CA PRO A 97 4.03 21.92 9.06
C PRO A 97 2.70 22.56 8.66
N ARG A 98 2.51 22.82 7.37
CA ARG A 98 1.25 23.31 6.79
C ARG A 98 0.87 22.47 5.59
N PHE A 99 -0.32 21.88 5.62
CA PHE A 99 -0.80 20.99 4.57
C PHE A 99 -2.02 21.56 3.85
N LYS A 100 -2.05 21.38 2.53
CA LYS A 100 -3.21 21.61 1.67
C LYS A 100 -3.40 20.38 0.81
N THR A 101 -4.54 19.72 0.92
CA THR A 101 -4.85 18.52 0.13
C THR A 101 -6.20 18.66 -0.57
N SER A 102 -6.32 18.07 -1.76
CA SER A 102 -7.61 17.96 -2.44
C SER A 102 -8.54 16.93 -1.79
N ILE A 103 -7.98 15.90 -1.14
CA ILE A 103 -8.74 14.82 -0.49
C ILE A 103 -7.95 14.19 0.65
N GLY A 104 -8.65 13.63 1.63
CA GLY A 104 -8.03 12.94 2.76
C GLY A 104 -7.41 13.90 3.76
N SER A 105 -6.52 13.39 4.59
CA SER A 105 -5.86 14.14 5.67
C SER A 105 -4.37 13.88 5.66
N VAL A 106 -3.58 14.87 6.06
CA VAL A 106 -2.13 14.72 6.22
C VAL A 106 -1.78 14.87 7.69
N ARG A 107 -0.94 13.96 8.19
CA ARG A 107 -0.38 13.99 9.55
C ARG A 107 1.13 14.14 9.46
N TYR A 108 1.70 15.05 10.25
CA TYR A 108 3.14 15.10 10.45
C TYR A 108 3.54 14.16 11.59
N THR A 109 4.59 13.38 11.36
CA THR A 109 5.08 12.32 12.22
C THR A 109 6.59 12.54 12.42
N PRO A 110 6.99 13.48 13.32
CA PRO A 110 8.38 13.88 13.50
C PRO A 110 9.26 12.74 14.05
N GLU A 111 8.70 11.76 14.75
CA GLU A 111 9.43 10.61 15.28
C GLU A 111 10.07 9.73 14.20
N VAL A 112 9.58 9.81 12.96
CA VAL A 112 10.14 9.12 11.79
C VAL A 112 10.37 10.10 10.63
N ASN A 113 10.47 11.40 10.91
CA ASN A 113 10.72 12.47 9.93
C ASN A 113 9.85 12.33 8.67
N SER A 114 8.54 12.15 8.84
CA SER A 114 7.64 11.86 7.70
C SER A 114 6.31 12.60 7.79
N ALA A 115 5.77 12.96 6.62
CA ALA A 115 4.39 13.38 6.43
C ALA A 115 3.58 12.22 5.85
N VAL A 116 2.53 11.80 6.55
CA VAL A 116 1.65 10.71 6.15
C VAL A 116 0.37 11.28 5.57
N TRP A 117 0.17 11.11 4.27
CA TRP A 117 -1.07 11.49 3.60
C TRP A 117 -2.00 10.27 3.47
N THR A 118 -3.13 10.33 4.18
CA THR A 118 -4.13 9.27 4.21
C THR A 118 -5.34 9.61 3.34
N ILE A 119 -5.70 8.70 2.43
CA ILE A 119 -6.87 8.78 1.56
C ILE A 119 -7.72 7.53 1.79
N LYS A 120 -8.90 7.70 2.42
CA LYS A 120 -9.80 6.57 2.75
C LYS A 120 -10.26 5.78 1.52
N SER A 121 -10.52 6.48 0.41
CA SER A 121 -11.03 5.89 -0.82
C SER A 121 -10.39 6.56 -2.03
N PHE A 122 -9.68 5.78 -2.83
CA PHE A 122 -8.96 6.22 -4.01
C PHE A 122 -9.44 5.42 -5.23
N PRO A 123 -10.43 5.93 -5.98
CA PRO A 123 -10.94 5.26 -7.17
C PRO A 123 -9.88 5.15 -8.27
N GLY A 124 -9.96 4.10 -9.10
CA GLY A 124 -9.04 3.91 -10.22
C GLY A 124 -9.16 4.98 -11.31
N GLY A 125 -8.03 5.39 -11.89
CA GLY A 125 -7.99 6.41 -12.94
C GLY A 125 -8.19 7.85 -12.44
N LYS A 126 -8.17 8.07 -11.12
CA LYS A 126 -8.24 9.38 -10.49
C LYS A 126 -6.84 9.90 -10.16
N GLU A 127 -6.80 11.18 -9.86
CA GLU A 127 -5.60 11.92 -9.56
C GLU A 127 -5.90 12.93 -8.47
N PHE A 128 -5.03 12.96 -7.46
CA PHE A 128 -5.16 13.83 -6.31
C PHE A 128 -3.84 14.53 -6.03
N LEU A 129 -3.93 15.70 -5.41
CA LEU A 129 -2.77 16.53 -5.10
C LEU A 129 -2.75 16.89 -3.62
N MET A 130 -1.54 16.87 -3.07
CA MET A 130 -1.21 17.34 -1.74
C MET A 130 -0.03 18.31 -1.84
N ARG A 131 -0.10 19.40 -1.10
CA ARG A 131 0.98 20.37 -0.91
C ARG A 131 1.29 20.46 0.57
N ALA A 132 2.55 20.36 0.92
CA ALA A 132 3.07 20.56 2.25
C ALA A 132 4.07 21.71 2.24
N HIS A 133 4.03 22.53 3.28
CA HIS A 133 5.05 23.54 3.55
C HIS A 133 5.62 23.26 4.94
N PHE A 134 6.94 23.33 5.03
CA PHE A 134 7.69 23.23 6.28
C PHE A 134 8.58 24.45 6.42
N GLY A 135 8.79 24.90 7.65
CA GLY A 135 9.88 25.80 7.96
C GLY A 135 11.19 25.03 8.07
N LEU A 136 12.29 25.68 7.74
CA LEU A 136 13.64 25.20 8.01
C LEU A 136 14.37 26.22 8.90
N PRO A 137 15.23 25.77 9.83
CA PRO A 137 16.13 26.65 10.54
C PRO A 137 17.03 27.41 9.57
N SER A 138 17.45 28.62 9.97
CA SER A 138 18.40 29.42 9.20
C SER A 138 19.83 28.86 9.24
N VAL A 139 20.12 28.01 10.22
CA VAL A 139 21.41 27.34 10.40
C VAL A 139 21.38 26.02 9.62
N THR A 140 22.27 25.89 8.64
CA THR A 140 22.41 24.67 7.85
C THR A 140 23.19 23.62 8.63
N SER A 141 22.69 22.39 8.71
CA SER A 141 23.50 21.23 9.10
C SER A 141 24.51 20.91 7.98
N GLU A 142 25.74 20.54 8.35
CA GLU A 142 26.77 20.09 7.40
C GLU A 142 26.59 18.62 6.99
N GLU A 143 25.70 17.90 7.68
CA GLU A 143 25.39 16.50 7.36
C GLU A 143 24.50 16.39 6.13
N ILE A 144 24.97 15.63 5.14
CA ILE A 144 24.17 15.26 3.97
C ILE A 144 23.11 14.27 4.45
N GLU A 145 21.91 14.78 4.71
CA GLU A 145 20.77 13.96 5.07
C GLU A 145 20.44 12.99 3.92
N GLY A 146 20.29 11.70 4.25
CA GLY A 146 19.89 10.69 3.28
C GLY A 146 18.55 11.04 2.65
N ARG A 147 18.32 10.57 1.42
CA ARG A 147 17.04 10.76 0.71
C ARG A 147 16.24 9.46 0.76
N PRO A 148 15.57 9.15 1.87
CA PRO A 148 14.75 7.95 1.97
C PRO A 148 13.63 7.98 0.91
N PRO A 149 13.23 6.80 0.40
CA PRO A 149 12.17 6.71 -0.59
C PRO A 149 10.80 7.00 0.04
N ILE A 150 9.84 7.40 -0.80
CA ILE A 150 8.43 7.45 -0.45
C ILE A 150 7.91 6.03 -0.36
N HIS A 151 7.20 5.73 0.72
CA HIS A 151 6.48 4.47 0.88
C HIS A 151 4.99 4.65 0.64
N VAL A 152 4.35 3.64 0.06
CA VAL A 152 2.90 3.64 -0.15
C VAL A 152 2.28 2.39 0.42
N LYS A 153 1.24 2.57 1.23
CA LYS A 153 0.36 1.49 1.66
C LYS A 153 -1.00 1.62 1.01
N PHE A 154 -1.60 0.50 0.60
CA PHE A 154 -2.93 0.46 0.02
C PHE A 154 -3.52 -0.95 0.07
N GLU A 155 -4.84 -1.03 -0.03
CA GLU A 155 -5.58 -2.27 -0.23
C GLU A 155 -6.64 -2.09 -1.31
N ILE A 156 -6.76 -3.01 -2.26
CA ILE A 156 -7.79 -3.03 -3.29
C ILE A 156 -8.57 -4.34 -3.18
N PRO A 157 -9.81 -4.32 -2.65
CA PRO A 157 -10.64 -5.50 -2.57
C PRO A 157 -11.21 -5.88 -3.94
N TYR A 158 -11.52 -7.16 -4.11
CA TYR A 158 -12.10 -7.77 -5.30
C TYR A 158 -11.30 -7.51 -6.59
N PHE A 159 -10.00 -7.31 -6.44
CA PHE A 159 -9.07 -7.05 -7.54
C PHE A 159 -7.87 -7.98 -7.44
N THR A 160 -7.49 -8.53 -8.58
CA THR A 160 -6.21 -9.21 -8.78
C THR A 160 -5.45 -8.50 -9.86
N THR A 161 -4.19 -8.30 -9.57
CA THR A 161 -3.17 -7.73 -10.43
C THR A 161 -2.67 -8.82 -11.38
N SER A 162 -2.38 -10.03 -10.89
CA SER A 162 -1.93 -11.15 -11.74
C SER A 162 -3.00 -11.70 -12.69
N GLY A 163 -4.27 -11.41 -12.42
CA GLY A 163 -5.40 -12.05 -13.09
C GLY A 163 -5.70 -13.47 -12.61
N ILE A 164 -5.07 -13.93 -11.51
CA ILE A 164 -5.40 -15.22 -10.90
C ILE A 164 -6.90 -15.33 -10.58
N GLN A 165 -7.46 -16.50 -10.87
CA GLN A 165 -8.86 -16.83 -10.64
C GLN A 165 -8.97 -18.27 -10.14
N VAL A 166 -9.66 -18.44 -9.02
CA VAL A 166 -10.01 -19.75 -8.49
C VAL A 166 -11.17 -20.29 -9.32
N ARG A 167 -10.92 -21.33 -10.12
CA ARG A 167 -11.93 -21.91 -11.03
C ARG A 167 -12.89 -22.86 -10.31
N TYR A 168 -12.38 -23.72 -9.44
CA TYR A 168 -13.18 -24.62 -8.63
C TYR A 168 -12.43 -25.02 -7.36
N LEU A 169 -13.19 -25.36 -6.32
CA LEU A 169 -12.68 -25.99 -5.10
C LEU A 169 -13.51 -27.26 -4.87
N LYS A 170 -12.88 -28.43 -5.01
CA LYS A 170 -13.53 -29.72 -4.81
C LYS A 170 -13.31 -30.19 -3.38
N ILE A 171 -14.40 -30.36 -2.63
CA ILE A 171 -14.38 -30.88 -1.27
C ILE A 171 -14.82 -32.35 -1.32
N ILE A 172 -13.96 -33.25 -0.83
CA ILE A 172 -14.22 -34.69 -0.81
C ILE A 172 -14.25 -35.11 0.65
N GLU A 173 -15.43 -35.52 1.12
CA GLU A 173 -15.62 -36.08 2.45
C GLU A 173 -16.31 -37.44 2.36
N LYS A 174 -15.85 -38.43 3.14
CA LYS A 174 -16.42 -39.79 3.17
C LYS A 174 -17.89 -39.82 3.59
N SER A 175 -18.33 -38.88 4.44
CA SER A 175 -19.73 -38.74 4.87
C SER A 175 -20.63 -38.06 3.83
N GLY A 176 -20.07 -37.55 2.73
CA GLY A 176 -20.83 -36.95 1.64
C GLY A 176 -21.46 -35.59 1.97
N TYR A 177 -21.02 -34.89 3.03
CA TYR A 177 -21.57 -33.55 3.31
C TYR A 177 -21.27 -32.56 2.18
N GLN A 178 -22.21 -31.66 1.95
CA GLN A 178 -22.00 -30.50 1.09
C GLN A 178 -21.42 -29.35 1.92
N ALA A 179 -20.43 -28.66 1.35
CA ALA A 179 -19.83 -27.47 1.91
C ALA A 179 -19.91 -26.31 0.91
N LEU A 180 -20.14 -25.10 1.42
CA LEU A 180 -20.29 -23.89 0.61
C LEU A 180 -18.94 -23.14 0.53
N PRO A 181 -18.31 -23.08 -0.65
CA PRO A 181 -17.05 -22.35 -0.81
C PRO A 181 -17.32 -20.86 -1.06
N TRP A 182 -16.56 -20.01 -0.36
CA TRP A 182 -16.50 -18.58 -0.53
C TRP A 182 -15.08 -18.18 -0.94
N VAL A 183 -14.94 -17.26 -1.89
CA VAL A 183 -13.65 -16.71 -2.29
C VAL A 183 -13.69 -15.19 -2.29
N ARG A 184 -12.66 -14.56 -1.74
CA ARG A 184 -12.41 -13.12 -1.91
C ARG A 184 -10.98 -12.88 -2.40
N TYR A 185 -10.83 -11.79 -3.16
CA TYR A 185 -9.57 -11.39 -3.75
C TYR A 185 -9.15 -10.04 -3.16
N ILE A 186 -7.90 -9.91 -2.74
CA ILE A 186 -7.37 -8.69 -2.14
C ILE A 186 -6.01 -8.43 -2.76
N THR A 187 -5.79 -7.23 -3.30
CA THR A 187 -4.45 -6.77 -3.66
C THR A 187 -4.00 -5.71 -2.65
N GLN A 188 -2.84 -5.88 -2.06
CA GLN A 188 -2.22 -4.92 -1.15
C GLN A 188 -0.81 -4.54 -1.61
N ASN A 189 -0.23 -3.51 -1.00
CA ASN A 189 1.18 -3.22 -1.20
C ASN A 189 2.06 -4.31 -0.54
N GLY A 190 3.13 -4.69 -1.23
CA GLY A 190 4.31 -5.28 -0.61
C GLY A 190 5.31 -4.17 -0.31
N ASP A 191 6.55 -4.34 -0.75
CA ASP A 191 7.56 -3.28 -0.73
C ASP A 191 7.34 -2.30 -1.88
N TYR A 192 6.58 -1.22 -1.62
CA TYR A 192 6.21 -0.23 -2.62
C TYR A 192 6.92 1.10 -2.32
N GLN A 193 8.04 1.33 -3.02
CA GLN A 193 8.97 2.44 -2.79
C GLN A 193 9.19 3.29 -4.05
N LEU A 194 9.22 4.60 -3.86
CA LEU A 194 9.62 5.55 -4.91
C LEU A 194 10.78 6.41 -4.40
N ARG A 195 11.94 6.32 -5.06
CA ARG A 195 13.10 7.16 -4.73
C ARG A 195 12.83 8.62 -5.06
N THR A 196 13.36 9.51 -4.25
CA THR A 196 13.28 10.97 -4.43
C THR A 196 14.57 11.49 -5.08
N ASN A 197 14.48 12.63 -5.78
CA ASN A 197 15.59 13.27 -6.51
C ASN A 197 16.34 14.29 -5.67
#